data_AF-A0A031MHA9-F1
#
_entry.id   AF-A0A031MHA9-F1
#
_cell.length_a   1.000
_cell.length_b   1.000
_cell.length_c   1.000
_cell.angle_alpha   90.00
_cell.angle_beta   90.00
_cell.angle_gamma   90.00
#
_symmetry.space_group_name_H-M   'P 1'
#
loop_
_entity.id
_entity.type
_entity.pdbx_description
1 polymer ?
#
loop_
_entity_poly.entity_id
_entity_poly.type
_entity_poly.pdbx_seq_one_letter_code
_entity_poly.pdbx_strand_id
1 'polypeptide(L)' 'MPSPFLEIIELADGTVALRRPDEEGKPLLTIEFSEEARDFLQGNYVEVAKAMISTGMQMAGQIMEEDPDLEFDEHRVLH' A
#
# COMPACT_ATOMS: atom_id res chain seq x y z
N MET A 1 -15.51 -10.58 13.37
CA MET A 1 -14.70 -9.37 13.65
C MET A 1 -14.93 -8.41 12.51
N PRO A 2 -15.33 -7.15 12.71
CA PRO A 2 -15.30 -6.16 11.64
C PRO A 2 -13.86 -6.08 11.11
N SER A 3 -13.69 -5.99 9.79
CA SER A 3 -12.36 -5.71 9.22
C SER A 3 -11.88 -4.37 9.79
N PRO A 4 -10.64 -4.27 10.29
CA PRO A 4 -10.13 -3.00 10.77
C PRO A 4 -10.18 -1.99 9.63
N PHE A 5 -10.83 -0.86 9.86
CA PHE A 5 -10.91 0.22 8.88
C PHE A 5 -9.49 0.74 8.61
N LEU A 6 -9.10 0.75 7.34
CA LEU A 6 -7.82 1.29 6.89
C LEU A 6 -8.07 2.59 6.13
N GLU A 7 -7.16 3.54 6.28
CA GLU A 7 -7.17 4.79 5.53
C GLU A 7 -5.86 4.99 4.76
N ILE A 8 -5.99 5.64 3.61
CA ILE A 8 -4.88 6.09 2.78
C ILE A 8 -4.77 7.59 2.99
N ILE A 9 -3.60 8.05 3.43
CA ILE A 9 -3.33 9.47 3.66
C ILE A 9 -2.08 9.92 2.89
N GLU A 10 -2.03 11.21 2.60
CA GLU A 10 -0.82 11.86 2.10
C GLU A 10 -0.16 12.63 3.25
N LEU A 11 1.14 12.40 3.45
CA LEU A 11 1.96 13.11 4.43
C LEU A 11 2.47 14.42 3.84
N ALA A 12 2.96 15.32 4.70
CA ALA A 12 3.42 16.65 4.29
C ALA A 12 4.63 16.64 3.33
N ASP A 13 5.38 15.54 3.28
CA ASP A 13 6.49 15.31 2.35
C ASP A 13 6.05 14.67 1.01
N GLY A 14 4.74 14.45 0.83
CA GLY A 14 4.13 13.80 -0.33
C GLY A 14 4.26 12.27 -0.31
N THR A 15 4.68 11.67 0.81
CA THR A 15 4.63 10.22 1.00
C THR A 15 3.18 9.78 1.17
N VAL A 16 2.76 8.73 0.46
CA VAL A 16 1.43 8.14 0.64
C VAL A 16 1.52 6.99 1.62
N ALA A 17 0.65 6.96 2.63
CA ALA A 17 0.69 5.97 3.71
C ALA A 17 -0.65 5.26 3.89
N LEU A 18 -0.61 3.94 4.09
CA LEU A 18 -1.75 3.14 4.54
C LEU A 18 -1.63 2.92 6.05
N ARG A 19 -2.66 3.30 6.82
CA ARG A 19 -2.64 3.17 8.28
C ARG A 19 -4.01 2.85 8.87
N ARG A 20 -4.01 2.51 10.16
CA ARG A 20 -5.24 2.48 10.98
C ARG A 20 -5.46 3.90 11.55
N PRO A 21 -6.69 4.47 11.48
CA PRO A 21 -6.92 5.85 11.91
C PRO A 21 -6.62 6.09 13.40
N ASP A 22 -6.92 5.09 14.24
CA ASP A 22 -6.83 5.20 15.71
C ASP A 22 -5.50 4.71 16.28
N GLU A 23 -4.52 4.37 15.42
CA GLU A 23 -3.23 3.85 15.84
C GLU A 23 -2.16 4.94 15.65
N GLU A 24 -1.62 5.47 16.75
CA GLU A 24 -0.43 6.37 16.74
C GLU A 24 0.87 5.67 16.30
N GLY A 25 0.75 4.42 15.82
CA GLY A 25 1.85 3.58 15.38
C GLY A 25 2.38 3.95 13.99
N LYS A 26 3.39 3.19 13.56
CA LYS A 26 3.93 3.30 12.20
C LYS A 26 2.86 2.91 11.18
N PRO A 27 2.82 3.56 10.00
CA PRO A 27 2.00 3.11 8.89
C PRO A 27 2.25 1.64 8.58
N LEU A 28 1.21 0.95 8.09
CA LEU A 28 1.31 -0.43 7.62
C LEU A 28 2.18 -0.51 6.36
N LEU A 29 2.10 0.52 5.52
CA LEU A 29 2.84 0.66 4.27
C LEU A 29 3.01 2.15 3.95
N THR A 30 4.15 2.51 3.35
CA THR A 30 4.37 3.81 2.72
C THR A 30 4.79 3.62 1.25
N ILE A 31 4.40 4.57 0.40
CA ILE A 31 4.82 4.69 -1.00
C ILE A 31 5.46 6.06 -1.18
N GLU A 32 6.74 6.05 -1.52
CA GLU A 32 7.52 7.24 -1.82
C GLU A 32 7.77 7.31 -3.33
N PHE A 33 7.23 8.34 -3.97
CA PHE A 33 7.52 8.65 -5.36
C PHE A 33 8.73 9.57 -5.42
N SER A 34 9.70 9.24 -6.29
CA SER A 34 10.78 10.17 -6.61
C SER A 34 10.22 11.45 -7.23
N GLU A 35 11.00 12.54 -7.18
CA GLU A 35 10.63 13.79 -7.86
C GLU A 35 10.34 13.55 -9.35
N GLU A 36 11.19 12.78 -10.04
CA GLU A 36 10.98 12.41 -11.44
C GLU A 36 9.65 11.69 -11.69
N ALA A 37 9.25 10.76 -10.80
CA ALA A 37 7.98 10.06 -10.92
C ALA A 37 6.79 11.01 -10.64
N ARG A 38 6.91 11.93 -9.68
CA ARG A 38 5.87 12.92 -9.39
C ARG A 38 5.65 13.87 -10.58
N ASP A 39 6.74 14.31 -11.21
CA ASP A 39 6.71 15.14 -12.42
C ASP A 39 6.10 14.38 -13.60
N PHE A 40 6.52 13.13 -13.81
CA PHE A 40 5.98 12.26 -14.86
C PHE A 40 4.46 12.05 -14.70
N LEU A 41 4.01 11.84 -13.46
CA LEU A 41 2.59 11.66 -13.13
C LEU A 41 1.81 12.98 -13.05
N GLN A 42 2.47 14.13 -13.31
CA GLN A 42 1.87 15.47 -13.31
C GLN A 42 1.09 15.78 -12.02
N GLY A 43 1.63 15.36 -10.88
CA GLY A 43 0.99 15.54 -9.57
C GLY A 43 -0.13 14.55 -9.25
N ASN A 44 -0.48 13.62 -10.14
CA ASN A 44 -1.53 12.60 -9.91
C ASN A 44 -1.02 11.34 -9.18
N TYR A 45 0.12 11.41 -8.50
CA TYR A 45 0.74 10.26 -7.84
C TYR A 45 -0.12 9.67 -6.70
N VAL A 46 -0.97 10.49 -6.06
CA VAL A 46 -1.89 10.02 -5.01
C VAL A 46 -2.94 9.05 -5.58
N GLU A 47 -3.53 9.34 -6.73
CA GLU A 47 -4.49 8.45 -7.38
C GLU A 47 -3.84 7.15 -7.86
N VAL A 48 -2.60 7.24 -8.35
CA VAL A 48 -1.80 6.06 -8.70
C VAL A 48 -1.53 5.20 -7.46
N ALA A 49 -1.09 5.81 -6.36
CA ALA A 49 -0.84 5.11 -5.10
C ALA A 49 -2.10 4.41 -4.57
N LYS A 50 -3.24 5.08 -4.65
CA LYS A 50 -4.54 4.52 -4.26
C LYS A 50 -4.90 3.30 -5.09
N ALA A 51 -4.70 3.35 -6.41
CA ALA A 51 -4.93 2.21 -7.29
C ALA A 51 -3.99 1.03 -6.96
N MET A 52 -2.71 1.31 -6.72
CA MET A 52 -1.71 0.30 -6.33
C MET A 52 -2.09 -0.40 -5.02
N ILE A 53 -2.45 0.37 -3.99
CA ILE A 53 -2.87 -0.16 -2.69
C ILE A 53 -4.15 -0.99 -2.83
N SER A 54 -5.15 -0.46 -3.54
CA SER A 54 -6.44 -1.15 -3.71
C SER A 54 -6.26 -2.51 -4.41
N THR A 55 -5.46 -2.54 -5.47
CA THR A 55 -5.14 -3.76 -6.21
C THR A 55 -4.34 -4.73 -5.33
N GLY A 56 -3.32 -4.24 -4.62
CA GLY A 56 -2.51 -5.06 -3.72
C GLY A 56 -3.32 -5.70 -2.60
N MET A 57 -4.27 -4.96 -2.00
CA MET A 57 -5.17 -5.49 -0.98
C MET A 57 -6.11 -6.56 -1.52
N GLN A 58 -6.64 -6.38 -2.73
CA GLN A 58 -7.46 -7.40 -3.38
C GLN A 58 -6.67 -8.69 -3.61
N MET A 59 -5.45 -8.57 -4.16
CA MET A 59 -4.57 -9.71 -4.38
C MET A 59 -4.20 -10.42 -3.07
N ALA A 60 -3.90 -9.66 -2.01
CA ALA A 60 -3.62 -10.23 -0.69
C ALA A 60 -4.80 -11.06 -0.14
N GLY A 61 -6.03 -10.57 -0.31
CA GLY A 61 -7.23 -11.31 0.06
C GLY A 61 -7.37 -12.63 -0.71
N GLN A 62 -7.15 -12.60 -2.03
CA GLN A 62 -7.20 -13.80 -2.88
C GLN A 62 -6.15 -14.83 -2.49
N ILE A 63 -4.90 -14.39 -2.27
CA ILE A 63 -3.79 -15.26 -1.85
C ILE A 63 -4.11 -15.97 -0.52
N MET A 64 -4.66 -15.24 0.45
CA MET A 64 -5.05 -15.81 1.75
C MET A 64 -6.22 -16.81 1.65
N GLU A 65 -7.12 -16.62 0.68
CA GLU A 65 -8.22 -17.57 0.42
C GLU A 65 -7.75 -18.83 -0.31
N GLU A 66 -6.83 -18.69 -1.26
CA GLU A 66 -6.36 -19.79 -2.11
C GLU A 66 -5.37 -20.72 -1.40
N ASP A 67 -4.47 -20.18 -0.57
CA ASP A 67 -3.49 -20.98 0.15
C ASP A 67 -3.10 -20.31 1.50
N PRO A 68 -3.82 -20.65 2.59
CA PRO A 68 -3.64 -20.02 3.90
C PRO A 68 -2.31 -20.39 4.58
N ASP A 69 -1.61 -21.41 4.08
CA ASP A 69 -0.33 -21.90 4.60
C ASP A 69 0.87 -21.48 3.71
N LEU A 70 0.69 -20.51 2.81
CA LEU A 70 1.76 -20.00 1.94
C LEU A 70 2.98 -19.52 2.75
N GLU A 71 4.06 -20.30 2.68
CA GLU A 71 5.38 -19.86 3.11
C GLU A 71 6.00 -18.97 2.03
N PHE A 72 6.12 -17.67 2.34
CA PHE A 72 6.84 -16.75 1.47
C PHE A 72 8.34 -16.90 1.68
N ASP A 73 9.06 -17.34 0.63
CA ASP A 73 10.53 -17.28 0.61
C ASP A 73 10.98 -15.81 0.74
N GLU A 74 11.86 -15.54 1.71
CA GLU A 74 12.27 -14.19 2.14
C GLU A 74 13.03 -13.43 1.03
N HIS A 75 13.48 -14.12 -0.03
CA HIS A 75 14.20 -13.53 -1.15
C HIS A 75 13.61 -13.93 -2.51
N ARG A 76 12.48 -13.32 -2.87
CA ARG A 76 11.89 -13.45 -4.21
C ARG A 76 12.17 -12.21 -5.05
N VAL A 77 12.80 -12.41 -6.22
CA VAL A 77 12.85 -11.40 -7.27
C VAL A 77 11.56 -11.52 -8.07
N LEU A 78 10.77 -10.45 -8.11
CA LEU A 78 9.57 -10.36 -8.93
C LEU A 78 9.98 -9.78 -10.30
N HIS A 79 9.66 -10.47 -11.40
CA HIS A 79 9.94 -10.05 -12.78
C HIS A 79 8.77 -9.31 -13.41
#